data_AF-A0A812WPU9-F1
#
_entry.id   AF-A0A812WPU9-F1
#
_cell.length_a   1.000
_cell.length_b   1.000
_cell.length_c   1.000
_cell.angle_alpha   90.00
_cell.angle_beta   90.00
_cell.angle_gamma   90.00
#
_symmetry.space_group_name_H-M   'P 1'
#
loop_
_entity.id
_entity.type
_entity.pdbx_description
1 polymer ?
#
loop_
_entity_poly.entity_id
_entity_poly.type
_entity_poly.pdbx_seq_one_letter_code
_entity_poly.pdbx_strand_id
1 'polypeptide(L)'
;VWMRYGTAYRALYTLYEITFAGNWPTNVRPVLDRAGHGFVIFFVVYITIIVFAVIRVISAIFLKDTLDAANNDAEHLVVERLRKKAEYVEKLEQVFHAMDDSGDGMITEERLTNILANPVAKAYFQTLDVDIYESAALFHLLDNGDGEVTLEEFIEGIMRCKGQARAIDQVAMRADLKALDFKLSKLVRMLKSSGLISTPSLSHKEKRNRAKVPKILQESPGQLDASRGP
;
A
#
# COMPACT_ATOMS: atom_id res chain seq x y z
N VAL A 1 -42.30 -37.46 27.79
CA VAL A 1 -42.78 -36.07 27.73
C VAL A 1 -42.44 -35.31 29.01
N TRP A 2 -42.91 -35.72 30.20
CA TRP A 2 -42.64 -35.00 31.46
C TRP A 2 -41.15 -34.83 31.81
N MET A 3 -40.30 -35.80 31.49
CA MET A 3 -38.85 -35.68 31.72
C MET A 3 -38.19 -34.55 30.89
N ARG A 4 -38.77 -34.20 29.72
CA ARG A 4 -38.26 -33.15 28.82
C ARG A 4 -39.02 -31.82 28.96
N TYR A 5 -40.32 -31.87 29.21
CA TYR A 5 -41.20 -30.67 29.21
C TYR A 5 -41.91 -30.41 30.55
N GLY A 6 -41.66 -31.22 31.58
CA GLY A 6 -42.42 -31.18 32.84
C GLY A 6 -42.12 -29.98 33.74
N THR A 7 -41.04 -29.24 33.47
CA THR A 7 -40.70 -27.99 34.16
C THR A 7 -40.24 -26.95 33.14
N ALA A 8 -40.35 -25.67 33.49
CA ALA A 8 -39.96 -24.56 32.60
C ALA A 8 -38.49 -24.66 32.15
N TYR A 9 -37.55 -24.97 33.05
CA TYR A 9 -36.13 -25.08 32.71
C TYR A 9 -35.82 -26.29 31.82
N ARG A 10 -36.54 -27.42 31.99
CA ARG A 10 -36.38 -28.61 31.13
C ARG A 10 -36.93 -28.36 29.73
N ALA A 11 -38.08 -27.68 29.66
CA ALA A 11 -38.66 -27.27 28.39
C ALA A 11 -37.74 -26.28 27.65
N LEU A 12 -37.16 -25.30 28.37
CA LEU A 12 -36.17 -24.37 27.82
C LEU A 12 -34.94 -25.11 27.27
N TYR A 13 -34.36 -26.03 28.03
CA TYR A 13 -33.21 -26.82 27.57
C TYR A 13 -33.56 -27.70 26.35
N THR A 14 -34.75 -28.31 26.33
CA THR A 14 -35.21 -29.09 25.18
C THR A 14 -35.40 -28.23 23.93
N LEU A 15 -35.91 -27.00 24.07
CA LEU A 15 -36.02 -26.04 22.97
C LEU A 15 -34.65 -25.55 22.48
N TYR A 16 -33.69 -25.39 23.39
CA TYR A 16 -32.30 -25.12 23.04
C TYR A 16 -31.69 -26.27 22.22
N GLU A 17 -31.87 -27.53 22.64
CA GLU A 17 -31.42 -28.71 21.87
C GLU A 17 -32.09 -28.79 20.49
N ILE A 18 -33.38 -28.49 20.41
CA ILE A 18 -34.13 -28.43 19.15
C ILE A 18 -33.52 -27.38 18.20
N THR A 19 -33.15 -26.22 18.75
CA THR A 19 -32.67 -25.07 17.96
C THR A 19 -31.25 -25.26 17.43
N PHE A 20 -30.33 -25.72 18.27
CA PHE A 20 -28.92 -25.77 17.93
C PHE A 20 -28.41 -27.16 17.52
N ALA A 21 -28.96 -28.23 18.10
CA ALA A 21 -28.53 -29.60 17.81
C ALA A 21 -29.35 -30.26 16.68
N GLY A 22 -30.45 -29.63 16.23
CA GLY A 22 -31.28 -30.13 15.14
C GLY A 22 -32.04 -31.43 15.44
N ASN A 23 -32.04 -31.89 16.69
CA ASN A 23 -32.66 -33.16 17.10
C ASN A 23 -34.18 -33.05 17.34
N TRP A 24 -34.84 -32.19 16.57
CA TRP A 24 -36.26 -31.89 16.73
C TRP A 24 -37.18 -33.09 16.44
N PRO A 25 -36.90 -34.04 15.52
CA PRO A 25 -37.78 -35.19 15.34
C PRO A 25 -37.85 -36.06 16.60
N THR A 26 -36.71 -36.27 17.27
CA THR A 26 -36.62 -37.08 18.49
C THR A 26 -37.28 -36.41 19.69
N ASN A 27 -37.24 -35.07 19.75
CA ASN A 27 -37.81 -34.29 20.85
C ASN A 27 -39.30 -33.98 20.68
N VAL A 28 -39.76 -33.77 19.44
CA VAL A 28 -41.15 -33.37 19.11
C VAL A 28 -42.08 -34.57 18.89
N ARG A 29 -41.63 -35.67 18.28
CA ARG A 29 -42.50 -36.85 18.00
C ARG A 29 -43.21 -37.40 19.26
N PRO A 30 -42.54 -37.58 20.41
CA PRO A 30 -43.21 -38.08 21.62
C PRO A 30 -44.27 -37.12 22.18
N VAL A 31 -44.21 -35.83 21.83
CA VAL A 31 -45.21 -34.81 22.23
C VAL A 31 -46.41 -34.89 21.32
N LEU A 32 -46.18 -35.05 20.01
CA LEU A 32 -47.24 -35.29 19.02
C LEU A 32 -48.07 -36.53 19.37
N ASP A 33 -47.42 -37.63 19.76
CA ASP A 33 -48.10 -38.90 20.04
C ASP A 33 -48.90 -38.91 21.35
N ARG A 34 -48.58 -38.02 22.31
CA ARG A 34 -49.10 -38.10 23.70
C ARG A 34 -49.78 -36.85 24.25
N ALA A 35 -49.55 -35.67 23.68
CA ALA A 35 -50.02 -34.39 24.23
C ALA A 35 -51.11 -33.69 23.38
N GLY A 36 -51.37 -34.18 22.17
CA GLY A 36 -52.47 -33.71 21.30
C GLY A 36 -52.03 -32.89 20.09
N HIS A 37 -52.90 -32.83 19.08
CA HIS A 37 -52.57 -32.27 17.74
C HIS A 37 -52.30 -30.76 17.71
N GLY A 38 -52.78 -29.99 18.70
CA GLY A 38 -52.54 -28.54 18.78
C GLY A 38 -51.05 -28.18 18.96
N PHE A 39 -50.29 -29.02 19.66
CA PHE A 39 -48.85 -28.80 19.86
C PHE A 39 -48.03 -28.96 18.58
N VAL A 40 -48.57 -29.65 17.58
CA VAL A 40 -47.93 -29.83 16.27
C VAL A 40 -47.77 -28.49 15.58
N ILE A 41 -48.84 -27.70 15.55
CA ILE A 41 -48.85 -26.37 14.94
C ILE A 41 -47.80 -25.49 15.62
N PHE A 42 -47.74 -25.51 16.96
CA PHE A 42 -46.73 -24.78 17.72
C PHE A 42 -45.29 -25.16 17.30
N PHE A 43 -44.95 -26.46 17.29
CA PHE A 43 -43.59 -26.88 16.95
C PHE A 43 -43.24 -26.64 15.48
N VAL A 44 -44.18 -26.80 14.55
CA VAL A 44 -43.94 -26.51 13.13
C VAL A 44 -43.64 -25.02 12.91
N VAL A 45 -44.43 -24.14 13.52
CA VAL A 45 -44.20 -22.69 13.46
C VAL A 45 -42.88 -22.33 14.13
N TYR A 46 -42.61 -22.88 15.31
CA TYR A 46 -41.35 -22.66 16.03
C TYR A 46 -40.12 -23.08 15.22
N ILE A 47 -40.12 -24.28 14.65
CA ILE A 47 -39.00 -24.79 13.84
C ILE A 47 -38.80 -23.92 12.60
N THR A 48 -39.88 -23.54 11.92
CA THR A 48 -39.79 -22.74 10.70
C THR A 48 -39.26 -21.33 10.98
N ILE A 49 -39.77 -20.66 12.01
CA ILE A 49 -39.36 -19.29 12.33
C ILE A 49 -38.00 -19.26 13.01
N ILE A 50 -37.80 -20.02 14.09
CA ILE A 50 -36.60 -19.92 14.90
C ILE A 50 -35.42 -20.65 14.25
N VAL A 51 -35.61 -21.92 13.85
CA VAL A 51 -34.50 -22.73 13.34
C VAL A 51 -34.16 -22.38 11.90
N PHE A 52 -35.17 -22.18 11.05
CA PHE A 52 -34.91 -21.85 9.64
C PHE A 52 -34.73 -20.36 9.40
N ALA A 53 -35.60 -19.48 9.87
CA ALA A 53 -35.46 -18.05 9.56
C ALA A 53 -34.40 -17.37 10.44
N VAL A 54 -34.55 -17.39 11.77
CA VAL A 54 -33.69 -16.61 12.68
C VAL A 54 -32.25 -17.10 12.65
N ILE A 55 -31.99 -18.40 12.85
CA ILE A 55 -30.60 -18.92 12.86
C ILE A 55 -29.90 -18.72 11.51
N ARG A 56 -30.60 -18.87 10.38
CA ARG A 56 -29.99 -18.66 9.06
C ARG A 56 -29.73 -17.20 8.76
N VAL A 57 -30.61 -16.29 9.16
CA VAL A 57 -30.38 -14.84 9.03
C VAL A 57 -29.17 -14.42 9.86
N ILE A 58 -29.06 -14.87 11.12
CA ILE A 58 -27.91 -14.57 11.97
C ILE A 58 -26.61 -15.11 11.34
N SER A 59 -26.63 -16.36 10.86
CA SER A 59 -25.46 -16.97 10.20
C SER A 59 -25.06 -16.22 8.92
N ALA A 60 -26.04 -15.75 8.15
CA ALA A 60 -25.81 -14.96 6.94
C ALA A 60 -25.19 -13.60 7.23
N ILE A 61 -25.63 -12.92 8.31
CA ILE A 61 -25.04 -11.64 8.73
C ILE A 61 -23.58 -11.83 9.13
N PHE A 62 -23.27 -12.83 9.97
CA PHE A 62 -21.88 -13.10 10.35
C PHE A 62 -20.99 -13.46 9.16
N LEU A 63 -21.51 -14.24 8.20
CA LEU A 63 -20.79 -14.55 6.98
C LEU A 63 -20.56 -13.29 6.13
N LYS A 64 -21.57 -12.42 6.02
CA LYS A 64 -21.45 -11.15 5.31
C LYS A 64 -20.36 -10.28 5.94
N ASP A 65 -20.39 -10.09 7.25
CA ASP A 65 -19.38 -9.28 7.96
C ASP A 65 -17.97 -9.85 7.76
N THR A 66 -17.83 -11.18 7.75
CA THR A 66 -16.54 -11.86 7.48
C THR A 66 -16.06 -11.63 6.05
N LEU A 67 -16.96 -11.70 5.06
CA LEU A 67 -16.64 -11.46 3.66
C LEU A 67 -16.34 -9.98 3.39
N ASP A 68 -17.10 -9.06 3.99
CA ASP A 68 -16.88 -7.63 3.90
C ASP A 68 -15.53 -7.25 4.50
N ALA A 69 -15.14 -7.84 5.64
CA ALA A 69 -13.79 -7.66 6.20
C ALA A 69 -12.68 -8.21 5.28
N ALA A 70 -12.93 -9.34 4.61
CA ALA A 70 -11.95 -9.92 3.68
C ALA A 70 -11.82 -9.13 2.36
N ASN A 71 -12.89 -8.48 1.90
CA ASN A 71 -12.93 -7.82 0.58
C ASN A 71 -12.63 -6.32 0.63
N ASN A 72 -12.91 -5.64 1.76
CA ASN A 72 -12.72 -4.20 1.87
C ASN A 72 -11.26 -3.74 1.95
N ASP A 73 -10.30 -4.64 2.18
CA ASP A 73 -8.90 -4.21 2.32
C ASP A 73 -8.36 -3.57 1.03
N ALA A 74 -8.58 -4.17 -0.15
CA ALA A 74 -7.94 -3.66 -1.36
C ALA A 74 -8.52 -2.32 -1.83
N GLU A 75 -9.84 -2.20 -1.93
CA GLU A 75 -10.49 -0.97 -2.43
C GLU A 75 -10.39 0.17 -1.41
N HIS A 76 -10.60 -0.12 -0.12
CA HIS A 76 -10.48 0.89 0.94
C HIS A 76 -9.06 1.43 1.01
N LEU A 77 -8.04 0.59 0.86
CA LEU A 77 -6.64 1.02 0.81
C LEU A 77 -6.36 1.94 -0.40
N VAL A 78 -6.95 1.68 -1.56
CA VAL A 78 -6.78 2.56 -2.73
C VAL A 78 -7.42 3.92 -2.49
N VAL A 79 -8.66 3.95 -2.00
CA VAL A 79 -9.38 5.20 -1.68
C VAL A 79 -8.63 5.99 -0.61
N GLU A 80 -8.14 5.33 0.44
CA GLU A 80 -7.38 5.97 1.51
C GLU A 80 -6.05 6.55 0.99
N ARG A 81 -5.35 5.85 0.09
CA ARG A 81 -4.13 6.36 -0.55
C ARG A 81 -4.40 7.59 -1.40
N LEU A 82 -5.48 7.58 -2.19
CA LEU A 82 -5.88 8.74 -2.99
C LEU A 82 -6.23 9.93 -2.11
N ARG A 83 -6.97 9.71 -1.01
CA ARG A 83 -7.32 10.76 -0.05
C ARG A 83 -6.07 11.38 0.60
N LYS A 84 -5.14 10.56 1.09
CA LYS A 84 -3.87 11.03 1.66
C LYS A 84 -3.02 11.78 0.64
N LYS A 85 -3.06 11.39 -0.63
CA LYS A 85 -2.38 12.12 -1.72
C LYS A 85 -3.01 13.50 -1.92
N ALA A 86 -4.33 13.59 -1.97
CA ALA A 86 -5.05 14.86 -2.12
C ALA A 86 -4.78 15.81 -0.94
N GLU A 87 -4.91 15.32 0.30
CA GLU A 87 -4.59 16.09 1.52
C GLU A 87 -3.14 16.59 1.52
N TYR A 88 -2.22 15.83 0.93
CA TYR A 88 -0.82 16.22 0.82
C TYR A 88 -0.59 17.29 -0.25
N VAL A 89 -1.25 17.18 -1.41
CA VAL A 89 -1.19 18.21 -2.47
C VAL A 89 -1.74 19.53 -1.95
N GLU A 90 -2.87 19.51 -1.23
CA GLU A 90 -3.46 20.72 -0.63
C GLU A 90 -2.50 21.42 0.33
N LYS A 91 -1.72 20.66 1.13
CA LYS A 91 -0.67 21.24 1.99
C LYS A 91 0.46 21.87 1.18
N LEU A 92 0.86 21.26 0.06
CA LEU A 92 1.89 21.82 -0.82
C LEU A 92 1.41 23.12 -1.48
N GLU A 93 0.14 23.18 -1.90
CA GLU A 93 -0.47 24.41 -2.43
C GLU A 93 -0.44 25.53 -1.39
N GLN A 94 -0.83 25.23 -0.14
CA GLN A 94 -0.78 26.20 0.96
C GLN A 94 0.63 26.72 1.21
N VAL A 95 1.64 25.83 1.14
CA VAL A 95 3.04 26.20 1.30
C VAL A 95 3.51 27.07 0.15
N PHE A 96 3.18 26.70 -1.09
CA PHE A 96 3.54 27.48 -2.26
C PHE A 96 2.95 28.89 -2.19
N HIS A 97 1.67 29.01 -1.85
CA HIS A 97 1.02 30.32 -1.67
C HIS A 97 1.61 31.15 -0.52
N ALA A 98 2.14 30.50 0.52
CA ALA A 98 2.85 31.20 1.59
C ALA A 98 4.26 31.66 1.19
N MET A 99 4.80 31.12 0.09
CA MET A 99 6.11 31.49 -0.47
C MET A 99 6.00 32.51 -1.61
N ASP A 100 4.87 32.50 -2.32
CA ASP A 100 4.56 33.43 -3.38
C ASP A 100 4.00 34.76 -2.83
N ASP A 101 4.89 35.60 -2.32
CA ASP A 101 4.55 36.96 -1.85
C ASP A 101 4.10 37.90 -2.99
N SER A 102 4.49 37.61 -4.24
CA SER A 102 4.14 38.43 -5.42
C SER A 102 2.76 38.11 -5.98
N GLY A 103 2.26 36.89 -5.75
CA GLY A 103 1.02 36.40 -6.35
C GLY A 103 1.13 36.20 -7.87
N ASP A 104 2.35 36.05 -8.39
CA ASP A 104 2.61 35.78 -9.81
C ASP A 104 2.59 34.29 -10.13
N GLY A 105 2.47 33.42 -9.11
CA GLY A 105 2.44 31.98 -9.26
C GLY A 105 3.82 31.36 -9.56
N MET A 106 4.91 32.12 -9.34
CA MET A 106 6.26 31.73 -9.70
C MET A 106 7.25 31.91 -8.53
N ILE A 107 8.19 30.98 -8.39
CA ILE A 107 9.27 31.08 -7.41
C ILE A 107 10.62 31.08 -8.14
N THR A 108 11.42 32.12 -7.93
CA THR A 108 12.80 32.21 -8.45
C THR A 108 13.80 31.59 -7.48
N GLU A 109 15.00 31.27 -7.97
CA GLU A 109 16.08 30.64 -7.18
C GLU A 109 16.46 31.48 -5.95
N GLU A 110 16.60 32.79 -6.13
CA GLU A 110 16.94 33.72 -5.05
C GLU A 110 15.86 33.71 -3.96
N ARG A 111 14.59 33.69 -4.35
CA ARG A 111 13.45 33.66 -3.42
C ARG A 111 13.42 32.34 -2.66
N LEU A 112 13.55 31.21 -3.34
CA LEU A 112 13.58 29.90 -2.68
C LEU A 112 14.74 29.80 -1.69
N THR A 113 15.91 30.32 -2.05
CA THR A 113 17.09 30.35 -1.18
C THR A 113 16.86 31.22 0.07
N ASN A 114 16.25 32.39 -0.08
CA ASN A 114 15.90 33.25 1.06
C ASN A 114 14.87 32.61 1.99
N ILE A 115 13.88 31.90 1.45
CA ILE A 115 12.86 31.19 2.25
C ILE A 115 13.50 30.03 3.01
N LEU A 116 14.35 29.24 2.36
CA LEU A 116 15.03 28.10 2.98
C LEU A 116 16.13 28.51 3.98
N ALA A 117 16.59 29.76 3.94
CA ALA A 117 17.43 30.34 4.99
C ALA A 117 16.65 30.51 6.32
N ASN A 118 15.33 30.58 6.28
CA ASN A 118 14.50 30.62 7.48
C ASN A 118 14.39 29.22 8.11
N PRO A 119 14.85 29.01 9.36
CA PRO A 119 14.79 27.71 10.02
C PRO A 119 13.35 27.19 10.21
N VAL A 120 12.35 28.08 10.28
CA VAL A 120 10.93 27.71 10.38
C VAL A 120 10.44 27.08 9.08
N ALA A 121 10.79 27.68 7.93
CA ALA A 121 10.44 27.12 6.62
C ALA A 121 11.13 25.77 6.38
N LYS A 122 12.40 25.65 6.77
CA LYS A 122 13.15 24.39 6.70
C LYS A 122 12.50 23.28 7.54
N ALA A 123 12.08 23.60 8.77
CA ALA A 123 11.35 22.66 9.62
C ALA A 123 10.02 22.25 8.98
N TYR A 124 9.34 23.17 8.29
CA TYR A 124 8.10 22.88 7.57
C TYR A 124 8.30 21.90 6.42
N PHE A 125 9.35 22.07 5.61
CA PHE A 125 9.72 21.10 4.56
C PHE A 125 10.10 19.72 5.13
N GLN A 126 10.75 19.67 6.29
CA GLN A 126 10.98 18.41 7.00
C GLN A 126 9.67 17.73 7.43
N THR A 127 8.63 18.49 7.79
CA THR A 127 7.31 17.90 8.06
C THR A 127 6.63 17.35 6.82
N LEU A 128 7.09 17.74 5.62
CA LEU A 128 6.67 17.21 4.33
C LEU A 128 7.54 16.02 3.86
N ASP A 129 8.41 15.48 4.72
CA ASP A 129 9.40 14.44 4.39
C ASP A 129 10.40 14.85 3.30
N VAL A 130 10.73 16.15 3.23
CA VAL A 130 11.73 16.67 2.30
C VAL A 130 12.97 17.13 3.08
N ASP A 131 14.04 16.35 2.99
CA ASP A 131 15.32 16.70 3.61
C ASP A 131 16.10 17.66 2.70
N ILE A 132 16.00 18.95 3.03
CA ILE A 132 16.66 20.01 2.28
C ILE A 132 18.05 20.28 2.86
N TYR A 133 19.07 19.77 2.17
CA TYR A 133 20.47 20.07 2.48
C TYR A 133 20.98 21.32 1.76
N GLU A 134 20.57 21.52 0.50
CA GLU A 134 21.04 22.60 -0.36
C GLU A 134 19.87 23.18 -1.19
N SER A 135 19.62 24.49 -1.08
CA SER A 135 18.50 25.17 -1.74
C SER A 135 18.67 25.23 -3.26
N ALA A 136 19.88 25.47 -3.74
CA ALA A 136 20.20 25.50 -5.17
C ALA A 136 19.98 24.14 -5.84
N ALA A 137 20.37 23.05 -5.17
CA ALA A 137 20.14 21.70 -5.66
C ALA A 137 18.64 21.36 -5.72
N LEU A 138 17.85 21.81 -4.75
CA LEU A 138 16.40 21.67 -4.79
C LEU A 138 15.79 22.49 -5.92
N PHE A 139 16.22 23.75 -6.10
CA PHE A 139 15.73 24.60 -7.19
C PHE A 139 15.93 23.94 -8.55
N HIS A 140 17.16 23.47 -8.85
CA HIS A 140 17.47 22.77 -10.09
C HIS A 140 16.71 21.44 -10.28
N LEU A 141 16.18 20.85 -9.21
CA LEU A 141 15.38 19.64 -9.27
C LEU A 141 13.90 19.93 -9.56
N LEU A 142 13.44 21.12 -9.18
CA LEU A 142 12.08 21.59 -9.40
C LEU A 142 11.94 22.29 -10.78
N ASP A 143 12.93 23.11 -11.14
CA ASP A 143 12.97 23.92 -12.36
C ASP A 143 13.08 23.04 -13.63
N ASN A 144 12.34 23.42 -14.67
CA ASN A 144 12.38 22.79 -15.99
C ASN A 144 13.53 23.31 -16.87
N GLY A 145 14.24 24.34 -16.42
CA GLY A 145 15.32 25.04 -17.10
C GLY A 145 14.96 26.43 -17.62
N ASP A 146 13.79 26.99 -17.26
CA ASP A 146 13.39 28.36 -17.56
C ASP A 146 13.77 29.35 -16.44
N GLY A 147 14.24 28.84 -15.29
CA GLY A 147 14.72 29.65 -14.18
C GLY A 147 13.61 30.12 -13.24
N GLU A 148 12.40 29.60 -13.40
CA GLU A 148 11.25 29.84 -12.53
C GLU A 148 10.61 28.50 -12.14
N VAL A 149 9.97 28.44 -10.97
CA VAL A 149 9.26 27.24 -10.52
C VAL A 149 7.78 27.58 -10.37
N THR A 150 6.96 26.96 -11.21
CA THR A 150 5.49 27.03 -11.14
C THR A 150 4.95 26.20 -9.97
N LEU A 151 3.67 26.42 -9.61
CA LEU A 151 2.97 25.60 -8.63
C LEU A 151 2.96 24.11 -9.02
N GLU A 152 2.69 23.82 -10.28
CA GLU A 152 2.66 22.46 -10.81
C GLU A 152 4.01 21.77 -10.68
N GLU A 153 5.10 22.46 -11.03
CA GLU A 153 6.48 21.95 -10.92
C GLU A 153 6.92 21.77 -9.48
N PHE A 154 6.53 22.71 -8.60
CA PHE A 154 6.77 22.57 -7.17
C PHE A 154 6.10 21.31 -6.61
N ILE A 155 4.82 21.11 -6.91
CA ILE A 155 4.07 19.94 -6.43
C ILE A 155 4.66 18.65 -7.01
N GLU A 156 4.90 18.58 -8.31
CA GLU A 156 5.44 17.39 -8.97
C GLU A 156 6.86 17.07 -8.48
N GLY A 157 7.72 18.08 -8.39
CA GLY A 157 9.09 17.93 -7.95
C GLY A 157 9.20 17.51 -6.48
N ILE A 158 8.41 18.10 -5.58
CA ILE A 158 8.34 17.66 -4.17
C ILE A 158 7.76 16.25 -4.05
N MET A 159 6.72 15.92 -4.83
CA MET A 159 6.15 14.57 -4.88
C MET A 159 7.16 13.52 -5.38
N ARG A 160 8.10 13.91 -6.25
CA ARG A 160 9.19 13.07 -6.73
C ARG A 160 10.32 12.93 -5.71
N CYS A 161 10.60 13.99 -4.96
CA CYS A 161 11.56 13.97 -3.86
C CYS A 161 11.07 13.14 -2.66
N LYS A 162 9.74 12.99 -2.53
CA LYS A 162 9.13 12.28 -1.41
C LYS A 162 9.35 10.77 -1.48
N GLY A 163 10.16 10.28 -0.55
CA GLY A 163 10.36 8.86 -0.27
C GLY A 163 11.78 8.37 -0.60
N GLN A 164 12.11 7.17 -0.15
CA GLN A 164 13.38 6.53 -0.52
C GLN A 164 13.43 6.35 -2.04
N ALA A 165 14.55 6.73 -2.67
CA ALA A 165 14.83 6.45 -4.07
C ALA A 165 14.43 5.01 -4.39
N ARG A 166 13.40 4.87 -5.22
CA ARG A 166 12.75 3.58 -5.44
C ARG A 166 13.65 2.74 -6.35
N ALA A 167 13.46 1.43 -6.33
CA ALA A 167 14.18 0.53 -7.24
C ALA A 167 14.03 0.95 -8.72
N ILE A 168 12.94 1.63 -9.07
CA ILE A 168 12.71 2.18 -10.40
C ILE A 168 13.66 3.35 -10.75
N ASP A 169 14.01 4.19 -9.80
CA ASP A 169 14.96 5.30 -10.00
C ASP A 169 16.37 4.76 -10.26
N GLN A 170 16.74 3.67 -9.58
CA GLN A 170 18.00 2.97 -9.85
C GLN A 170 18.04 2.34 -11.25
N VAL A 171 16.90 1.82 -11.74
CA VAL A 171 16.79 1.26 -13.10
C VAL A 171 16.88 2.38 -14.14
N ALA A 172 16.21 3.51 -13.92
CA ALA A 172 16.29 4.69 -14.79
C ALA A 172 17.72 5.23 -14.88
N MET A 173 18.38 5.42 -13.72
CA MET A 173 19.77 5.86 -13.66
C MET A 173 20.73 4.89 -14.39
N ARG A 174 20.49 3.57 -14.29
CA ARG A 174 21.27 2.58 -15.08
C ARG A 174 21.05 2.69 -16.58
N ALA A 175 19.83 3.03 -17.02
CA ALA A 175 19.54 3.27 -18.43
C ALA A 175 20.27 4.52 -18.93
N ASP A 176 20.25 5.61 -18.15
CA ASP A 176 20.95 6.86 -18.47
C ASP A 176 22.46 6.66 -18.55
N LEU A 177 23.04 5.89 -17.61
CA LEU A 177 24.46 5.52 -17.64
C LEU A 177 24.82 4.72 -18.90
N LYS A 178 23.97 3.79 -19.35
CA LYS A 178 24.19 3.06 -20.62
C LYS A 178 24.10 3.98 -21.83
N ALA A 179 23.16 4.93 -21.84
CA ALA A 179 23.03 5.89 -22.92
C ALA A 179 24.25 6.82 -22.98
N LEU A 180 24.77 7.25 -21.83
CA LEU A 180 26.02 8.00 -21.71
C LEU A 180 27.22 7.21 -22.23
N ASP A 181 27.38 5.95 -21.82
CA ASP A 181 28.47 5.07 -22.29
C ASP A 181 28.44 4.90 -23.82
N PHE A 182 27.24 4.78 -24.40
CA PHE A 182 27.08 4.70 -25.85
C PHE A 182 27.49 5.99 -26.55
N LYS A 183 27.06 7.16 -26.04
CA LYS A 183 27.45 8.47 -26.59
C LYS A 183 28.96 8.69 -26.47
N LEU A 184 29.56 8.32 -25.34
CA LEU A 184 31.00 8.43 -25.10
C LEU A 184 31.78 7.53 -26.07
N SER A 185 31.33 6.28 -26.25
CA SER A 185 31.89 5.34 -27.21
C SER A 185 31.83 5.86 -28.65
N LYS A 186 30.72 6.52 -29.03
CA LYS A 186 30.57 7.15 -30.34
C LYS A 186 31.55 8.32 -30.51
N LEU A 187 31.66 9.20 -29.52
CA LEU A 187 32.64 10.30 -29.51
C LEU A 187 34.08 9.79 -29.64
N VAL A 188 34.45 8.76 -28.88
CA VAL A 188 35.79 8.14 -28.95
C VAL A 188 36.06 7.58 -30.34
N ARG A 189 35.08 6.93 -30.99
CA ARG A 189 35.23 6.45 -32.37
C ARG A 189 35.42 7.61 -33.36
N MET A 190 34.65 8.69 -33.22
CA MET A 190 34.76 9.87 -34.07
C MET A 190 36.12 10.56 -33.91
N LEU A 191 36.60 10.73 -32.67
CA LEU A 191 37.91 11.34 -32.42
C LEU A 191 39.07 10.47 -32.94
N LYS A 192 38.93 9.14 -32.94
CA LYS A 192 39.89 8.22 -33.58
C LYS A 192 39.88 8.37 -35.11
N SER A 193 38.72 8.44 -35.74
CA SER A 193 38.64 8.64 -37.19
C SER A 193 39.20 9.98 -37.65
N SER A 194 39.16 11.00 -36.78
CA SER A 194 39.71 12.33 -37.06
C SER A 194 41.22 12.45 -36.75
N GLY A 195 41.90 11.37 -36.34
CA GLY A 195 43.35 11.36 -36.10
C GLY A 195 43.83 12.09 -34.84
N LEU A 196 42.92 12.61 -34.02
CA LEU A 196 43.23 13.44 -32.84
C LEU A 196 43.66 12.62 -31.61
N ILE A 197 43.33 11.32 -31.56
CA ILE A 197 43.66 10.45 -30.42
C ILE A 197 44.27 9.14 -30.94
N SER A 198 45.57 8.95 -30.71
CA SER A 198 46.26 7.67 -30.87
C SER A 198 46.37 7.00 -29.49
N THR A 199 45.62 5.92 -29.27
CA THR A 199 45.77 5.16 -28.02
C THR A 199 47.07 4.36 -28.04
N PRO A 200 47.90 4.39 -26.99
CA PRO A 200 48.92 3.36 -26.81
C PRO A 200 48.20 2.01 -26.65
N SER A 201 48.65 0.99 -27.38
CA SER A 201 48.06 -0.35 -27.32
C SER A 201 48.15 -0.87 -25.88
N LEU A 202 46.99 -1.02 -25.22
CA LEU A 202 46.93 -1.75 -23.96
C LEU A 202 47.29 -3.22 -24.25
N SER A 203 48.51 -3.56 -23.87
CA SER A 203 49.08 -4.90 -23.96
C SER A 203 48.18 -5.90 -23.25
N HIS A 204 48.17 -7.11 -23.79
CA HIS A 204 47.33 -8.28 -23.52
C HIS A 204 47.26 -8.76 -22.04
N LYS A 205 47.85 -8.04 -21.08
CA LYS A 205 47.96 -8.44 -19.66
C LYS A 205 46.74 -8.09 -18.80
N GLU A 206 45.94 -7.07 -19.12
CA GLU A 206 44.84 -6.64 -18.24
C GLU A 206 43.53 -7.44 -18.41
N LYS A 207 43.32 -8.13 -19.54
CA LYS A 207 42.17 -9.03 -19.71
C LYS A 207 42.17 -10.19 -18.70
N ARG A 208 43.35 -10.56 -18.16
CA ARG A 208 43.48 -11.64 -17.18
C ARG A 208 43.08 -11.24 -15.76
N ASN A 209 43.08 -9.94 -15.42
CA ASN A 209 42.71 -9.47 -14.08
C ASN A 209 41.20 -9.18 -13.93
N ARG A 210 40.48 -8.86 -15.01
CA ARG A 210 39.01 -8.70 -14.95
C ARG A 210 38.23 -10.02 -14.75
N ALA A 211 38.88 -11.17 -14.98
CA ALA A 211 38.29 -12.49 -14.72
C ALA A 211 38.35 -12.93 -13.24
N LYS A 212 38.98 -12.14 -12.36
CA LYS A 212 39.00 -12.35 -10.90
C LYS A 212 38.21 -11.25 -10.19
N VAL A 213 36.90 -11.21 -10.42
CA VAL A 213 35.99 -10.57 -9.46
C VAL A 213 35.43 -11.69 -8.60
N PRO A 214 35.59 -11.66 -7.26
CA PRO A 214 35.07 -12.72 -6.41
C PRO A 214 33.54 -12.75 -6.51
N LYS A 215 32.99 -13.94 -6.76
CA LYS A 215 31.57 -14.28 -6.59
C LYS A 215 31.20 -14.10 -5.11
N ILE A 216 30.85 -12.88 -4.71
CA ILE A 216 30.22 -12.60 -3.43
C ILE A 216 29.09 -11.64 -3.76
N LEU A 217 27.86 -11.99 -3.35
CA LEU A 217 26.54 -11.41 -3.72
C LEU A 217 25.73 -12.16 -4.79
N GLN A 218 25.80 -13.49 -4.79
CA GLN A 218 24.69 -14.35 -5.23
C GLN A 218 24.25 -15.28 -4.09
N GLU A 219 24.00 -14.73 -2.91
CA GLU A 219 23.20 -15.42 -1.89
C GLU A 219 22.27 -14.38 -1.27
N SER A 220 20.98 -14.54 -1.56
CA SER A 220 19.88 -13.92 -0.83
C SER A 220 19.51 -14.89 0.29
N PRO A 221 19.69 -14.57 1.59
CA PRO A 221 19.16 -15.38 2.66
C PRO A 221 17.83 -14.79 3.14
N GLY A 222 16.74 -15.56 3.05
CA GLY A 222 15.51 -15.20 3.76
C GLY A 222 14.18 -15.78 3.29
N GLN A 223 14.14 -16.95 2.66
CA GLN A 223 12.94 -17.78 2.66
C GLN A 223 13.24 -19.02 3.51
N LEU A 224 12.74 -19.02 4.74
CA LEU A 224 12.52 -20.13 5.68
C LEU A 224 11.97 -19.41 6.93
N ASP A 225 10.68 -19.51 7.26
CA ASP A 225 10.21 -20.66 8.02
C ASP A 225 8.68 -20.80 7.90
N ALA A 226 8.24 -21.91 7.31
CA ALA A 226 6.88 -22.41 7.40
C ALA A 226 6.94 -23.94 7.46
N SER A 227 7.52 -24.50 8.53
CA SER A 227 7.09 -25.81 9.04
C SER A 227 7.81 -26.16 10.33
N ARG A 228 7.11 -26.10 11.47
CA ARG A 228 7.02 -27.19 12.46
C ARG A 228 6.20 -26.74 13.67
N GLY A 229 5.05 -27.38 13.85
CA GLY A 229 4.43 -27.57 15.17
C GLY A 229 5.30 -28.49 16.04
N PRO A 230 4.87 -28.80 17.27
CA PRO A 230 3.54 -29.36 17.56
C PRO A 230 2.51 -28.37 18.09
#